data_AF-A0A948D029-F1
#
_entry.id   AF-A0A948D029-F1
#
_cell.length_a   1.000
_cell.length_b   1.000
_cell.length_c   1.000
_cell.angle_alpha   90.00
_cell.angle_beta   90.00
_cell.angle_gamma   90.00
#
_symmetry.space_group_name_H-M   'P 1'
#
loop_
_entity.id
_entity.type
_entity.pdbx_description
1 polymer ?
#
loop_
_entity_poly.entity_id
_entity_poly.type
_entity_poly.pdbx_seq_one_letter_code
_entity_poly.pdbx_strand_id
1 'polypeptide(L)'
;MRWTEYFIPTLKEVPSEAEAVSHRLMIRAGLIRKLASGSYTYLPLGLSVLKKVEKIIREEMDKKGAIELFLPSLQPVELWHESGRYKDLGEDLIKFKDRHNRIMVFGPTHEEVITDLARNHIKSYRQLPITLYQIQTKFRDEVRPRFGVVRSREFIMKDAYSFDRDAAGLDKSYKKMYEAYEAIFKRCGLNAIPVEADSGVMGGDVSHEFMVLAESGEDLLAHCASCGYAASMAIAMVKGEGLKVKGEGLRVKGEVKREPLKEVDTPGVT
;
A
#
# COMPACT_ATOMS: atom_id res chain seq x y z
N MET A 1 -2.38 31.90 13.16
CA MET A 1 -3.84 31.79 12.98
C MET A 1 -4.47 31.79 14.36
N ARG A 2 -5.54 32.57 14.59
CA ARG A 2 -6.21 32.63 15.91
C ARG A 2 -7.24 31.51 16.01
N TRP A 3 -7.45 30.98 17.23
CA TRP A 3 -8.43 29.91 17.46
C TRP A 3 -9.84 30.28 17.01
N THR A 4 -10.26 31.52 17.27
CA THR A 4 -11.59 32.06 16.94
C THR A 4 -11.88 32.13 15.44
N GLU A 5 -10.86 32.03 14.59
CA GLU A 5 -10.96 32.12 13.13
C GLU A 5 -10.71 30.77 12.46
N TYR A 6 -10.53 29.70 13.25
CA TYR A 6 -10.19 28.37 12.75
C TYR A 6 -11.34 27.38 13.01
N PHE A 7 -11.65 26.55 12.02
CA PHE A 7 -12.71 25.54 12.16
C PHE A 7 -12.18 24.30 12.91
N ILE A 8 -12.41 24.26 14.23
CA ILE A 8 -11.98 23.17 15.11
C ILE A 8 -13.18 22.69 15.94
N PRO A 9 -14.05 21.82 15.38
CA PRO A 9 -15.23 21.31 16.08
C PRO A 9 -14.85 20.20 17.07
N THR A 10 -14.24 20.57 18.20
CA THR A 10 -13.88 19.61 19.26
C THR A 10 -15.12 18.97 19.89
N LEU A 11 -15.02 17.71 20.29
CA LEU A 11 -16.11 16.98 20.94
C LEU A 11 -15.77 16.58 22.38
N LYS A 12 -16.71 16.85 23.29
CA LYS A 12 -16.60 16.44 24.70
C LYS A 12 -16.65 14.92 24.82
N GLU A 13 -17.63 14.31 24.17
CA GLU A 13 -17.92 12.87 24.19
C GLU A 13 -17.41 12.19 22.92
N VAL A 14 -17.03 10.92 23.05
CA VAL A 14 -16.57 10.10 21.94
C VAL A 14 -17.77 9.35 21.37
N PRO A 15 -17.95 9.31 20.04
CA PRO A 15 -18.94 8.44 19.42
C PRO A 15 -18.69 6.96 19.76
N SER A 16 -19.75 6.20 20.07
CA SER A 16 -19.67 4.81 20.52
C SER A 16 -19.05 3.86 19.49
N GLU A 17 -19.10 4.22 18.20
CA GLU A 17 -18.55 3.45 17.09
C GLU A 17 -17.02 3.57 16.92
N ALA A 18 -16.36 4.44 17.69
CA ALA A 18 -14.92 4.62 17.62
C ALA A 18 -14.20 3.68 18.62
N GLU A 19 -13.73 2.53 18.12
CA GLU A 19 -13.04 1.52 18.93
C GLU A 19 -11.59 1.90 19.25
N ALA A 20 -10.78 2.16 18.21
CA ALA A 20 -9.35 2.45 18.36
C ALA A 20 -9.10 3.81 19.04
N VAL A 21 -8.14 3.87 19.96
CA VAL A 21 -7.81 5.11 20.71
C VAL A 21 -7.44 6.25 19.76
N SER A 22 -6.67 5.98 18.70
CA SER A 22 -6.33 6.96 17.66
C SER A 22 -7.58 7.54 17.00
N HIS A 23 -8.52 6.69 16.59
CA HIS A 23 -9.79 7.11 15.98
C HIS A 23 -10.60 8.00 16.94
N ARG A 24 -10.73 7.60 18.21
CA ARG A 24 -11.42 8.37 19.26
C ARG A 24 -10.81 9.76 19.42
N LEU A 25 -9.47 9.83 19.53
CA LEU A 25 -8.76 11.10 19.73
C LEU A 25 -8.84 12.01 18.51
N MET A 26 -8.69 11.46 17.30
CA MET A 26 -8.79 12.24 16.06
C MET A 26 -10.17 12.88 15.88
N ILE A 27 -11.24 12.17 16.25
CA ILE A 27 -12.60 12.73 16.27
C ILE A 27 -12.73 13.84 17.32
N ARG A 28 -12.34 13.57 18.58
CA ARG A 28 -12.50 14.54 19.68
C ARG A 28 -11.72 15.83 19.46
N ALA A 29 -10.53 15.72 18.91
CA ALA A 29 -9.67 16.86 18.61
C ALA A 29 -10.09 17.63 17.35
N GLY A 30 -11.17 17.21 16.67
CA GLY A 30 -11.63 17.85 15.44
C GLY A 30 -10.63 17.71 14.30
N LEU A 31 -9.94 16.57 14.19
CA LEU A 31 -8.99 16.30 13.10
C LEU A 31 -9.68 15.65 11.90
N ILE A 32 -10.66 14.79 12.14
CA ILE A 32 -11.43 14.10 11.09
C ILE A 32 -12.91 14.06 11.42
N ARG A 33 -13.75 13.91 10.38
CA ARG A 33 -15.18 13.66 10.50
C ARG A 33 -15.59 12.52 9.57
N LYS A 34 -16.35 11.54 10.07
CA LYS A 34 -16.91 10.48 9.24
C LYS A 34 -17.97 11.08 8.31
N LEU A 35 -17.83 10.86 7.00
CA LEU A 35 -18.82 11.21 5.99
C LEU A 35 -19.69 10.00 5.65
N ALA A 36 -19.06 8.84 5.47
CA ALA A 36 -19.70 7.54 5.26
C ALA A 36 -18.87 6.42 5.90
N SER A 37 -19.34 5.17 5.86
CA SER A 37 -18.53 4.04 6.32
C SER A 37 -17.24 3.94 5.51
N GLY A 38 -16.09 4.04 6.18
CA GLY A 38 -14.79 4.03 5.51
C GLY A 38 -14.46 5.27 4.66
N SER A 39 -15.17 6.39 4.83
CA SER A 39 -14.82 7.67 4.18
C SER A 39 -14.86 8.81 5.19
N TYR A 40 -13.76 9.57 5.25
CA TYR A 40 -13.52 10.58 6.28
C TYR A 40 -13.08 11.90 5.66
N THR A 41 -13.66 12.99 6.14
CA THR A 41 -13.19 14.35 5.87
C THR A 41 -12.05 14.69 6.82
N TYR A 42 -10.89 15.08 6.27
CA TYR A 42 -9.83 15.70 7.05
C TYR A 42 -10.16 17.17 7.31
N LEU A 43 -10.34 17.51 8.59
CA LEU A 43 -10.60 18.87 9.05
C LEU A 43 -9.29 19.69 9.06
N PRO A 44 -9.32 21.03 9.17
CA PRO A 44 -8.14 21.87 8.95
C PRO A 44 -6.88 21.47 9.74
N LEU A 45 -7.02 21.07 11.01
CA LEU A 45 -5.89 20.57 11.81
C LEU A 45 -5.40 19.20 11.31
N GLY A 46 -6.31 18.27 11.01
CA GLY A 46 -5.96 16.95 10.47
C GLY A 46 -5.28 17.04 9.11
N LEU A 47 -5.78 17.91 8.23
CA LEU A 47 -5.18 18.21 6.93
C LEU A 47 -3.79 18.83 7.08
N SER A 48 -3.59 19.70 8.08
CA SER A 48 -2.28 20.28 8.35
C SER A 48 -1.25 19.22 8.79
N VAL A 49 -1.66 18.23 9.59
CA VAL A 49 -0.82 17.09 9.96
C VAL A 49 -0.53 16.21 8.75
N LEU A 50 -1.55 15.86 7.97
CA LEU A 50 -1.41 15.08 6.73
C LEU A 50 -0.38 15.72 5.79
N LYS A 51 -0.49 17.03 5.52
CA LYS A 51 0.47 17.76 4.68
C LYS A 51 1.91 17.73 5.21
N LYS A 52 2.11 17.70 6.54
CA LYS A 52 3.45 17.54 7.13
C LYS A 52 4.02 16.14 6.87
N VAL A 53 3.18 15.11 7.01
CA VAL A 53 3.58 13.72 6.70
C VAL A 53 3.92 13.59 5.22
N GLU A 54 3.07 14.08 4.32
CA GLU A 54 3.35 14.05 2.88
C GLU A 54 4.64 14.80 2.53
N LYS A 55 4.92 15.93 3.18
CA LYS A 55 6.16 16.68 2.97
C LYS A 55 7.39 15.86 3.35
N ILE A 56 7.37 15.18 4.50
CA ILE A 56 8.46 14.28 4.92
C ILE A 56 8.66 13.17 3.88
N ILE A 57 7.56 12.57 3.42
CA ILE A 57 7.60 11.51 2.40
C ILE A 57 8.23 12.02 1.12
N ARG A 58 7.78 13.15 0.56
CA ARG A 58 8.35 13.73 -0.66
C ARG A 58 9.85 13.99 -0.52
N GLU A 59 10.26 14.63 0.56
CA GLU A 59 11.67 14.95 0.81
C GLU A 59 12.57 13.70 0.84
N GLU A 60 12.15 12.61 1.46
CA GLU A 60 12.96 11.37 1.49
C GLU A 60 12.91 10.58 0.18
N MET A 61 11.77 10.58 -0.53
CA MET A 61 11.64 9.96 -1.85
C MET A 61 12.53 10.68 -2.88
N ASP A 62 12.46 12.00 -2.93
CA ASP A 62 13.24 12.85 -3.83
C ASP A 62 14.74 12.71 -3.55
N LYS A 63 15.13 12.63 -2.27
CA LYS A 63 16.51 12.39 -1.85
C LYS A 63 17.07 11.04 -2.33
N LYS A 64 16.22 10.04 -2.52
CA LYS A 64 16.60 8.74 -3.12
C LYS A 64 16.51 8.72 -4.66
N GLY A 65 16.16 9.85 -5.27
CA GLY A 65 16.07 10.02 -6.72
C GLY A 65 14.78 9.47 -7.34
N ALA A 66 13.73 9.24 -6.52
CA ALA A 66 12.41 8.97 -7.06
C ALA A 66 11.77 10.27 -7.55
N ILE A 67 10.94 10.19 -8.59
CA ILE A 67 10.36 11.34 -9.27
C ILE A 67 8.85 11.33 -9.07
N GLU A 68 8.30 12.41 -8.52
CA GLU A 68 6.86 12.54 -8.29
C GLU A 68 6.10 12.78 -9.61
N LEU A 69 5.00 12.06 -9.79
CA LEU A 69 4.00 12.27 -10.83
C LEU A 69 2.60 12.12 -10.23
N PHE A 70 1.55 12.26 -11.04
CA PHE A 70 0.17 12.13 -10.57
C PHE A 70 -0.68 11.34 -11.57
N LEU A 71 -1.05 10.11 -11.21
CA LEU A 71 -1.86 9.22 -12.05
C LEU A 71 -3.35 9.37 -11.75
N PRO A 72 -4.23 9.17 -12.76
CA PRO A 72 -5.67 9.20 -12.56
C PRO A 72 -6.15 8.12 -11.57
N SER A 73 -7.08 8.47 -10.67
CA SER A 73 -7.83 7.46 -9.89
C SER A 73 -8.83 6.70 -10.75
N LEU A 74 -9.30 7.31 -11.85
CA LEU A 74 -10.24 6.69 -12.77
C LEU A 74 -9.47 5.92 -13.83
N GLN A 75 -9.64 4.60 -13.85
CA GLN A 75 -8.85 3.70 -14.68
C GLN A 75 -9.76 2.86 -15.60
N PRO A 76 -9.37 2.67 -16.88
CA PRO A 76 -10.10 1.80 -17.80
C PRO A 76 -9.96 0.33 -17.35
N VAL A 77 -11.05 -0.44 -17.41
CA VAL A 77 -11.05 -1.85 -16.98
C VAL A 77 -10.13 -2.72 -17.82
N GLU A 78 -9.88 -2.31 -19.07
CA GLU A 78 -9.06 -3.04 -20.05
C GLU A 78 -7.65 -3.29 -19.52
N LEU A 79 -7.04 -2.30 -18.84
CA LEU A 79 -5.71 -2.44 -18.24
C LEU A 79 -5.68 -3.51 -17.13
N TRP A 80 -6.76 -3.61 -16.34
CA TRP A 80 -6.92 -4.62 -15.30
C TRP A 80 -7.19 -6.03 -15.86
N HIS A 81 -7.80 -6.10 -17.05
CA HIS A 81 -7.93 -7.36 -17.78
C HIS A 81 -6.60 -7.83 -18.34
N GLU A 82 -5.79 -6.93 -18.89
CA GLU A 82 -4.44 -7.24 -19.40
C GLU A 82 -3.55 -7.86 -18.32
N SER A 83 -3.61 -7.37 -17.08
CA SER A 83 -2.83 -7.93 -15.96
C SER A 83 -3.45 -9.19 -15.34
N GLY A 84 -4.71 -9.52 -15.66
CA GLY A 84 -5.49 -10.57 -15.00
C GLY A 84 -6.06 -10.20 -13.63
N ARG A 85 -5.58 -9.12 -13.00
CA ARG A 85 -5.95 -8.72 -11.63
C ARG A 85 -7.40 -8.24 -11.49
N TYR A 86 -8.08 -7.95 -12.60
CA TYR A 86 -9.52 -7.73 -12.57
C TYR A 86 -10.29 -8.88 -11.91
N LYS A 87 -9.89 -10.12 -12.18
CA LYS A 87 -10.51 -11.31 -11.60
C LYS A 87 -10.02 -11.56 -10.17
N ASP A 88 -8.71 -11.42 -9.95
CA ASP A 88 -8.08 -11.78 -8.67
C ASP A 88 -8.51 -10.86 -7.52
N LEU A 89 -8.65 -9.56 -7.79
CA LEU A 89 -9.12 -8.59 -6.78
C LEU A 89 -10.64 -8.61 -6.59
N GLY A 90 -11.40 -9.19 -7.53
CA GLY A 90 -12.82 -9.48 -7.34
C GLY A 90 -13.65 -8.30 -6.85
N GLU A 91 -14.22 -8.43 -5.67
CA GLU A 91 -15.13 -7.46 -5.04
C GLU A 91 -14.41 -6.28 -4.37
N ASP A 92 -13.09 -6.36 -4.14
CA ASP A 92 -12.32 -5.26 -3.56
C ASP A 92 -12.20 -4.06 -4.53
N LEU A 93 -12.44 -4.31 -5.83
CA LEU A 93 -12.46 -3.30 -6.88
C LEU A 93 -13.81 -2.58 -6.94
N ILE A 94 -13.80 -1.27 -6.71
CA ILE A 94 -14.97 -0.42 -6.98
C ILE A 94 -15.07 -0.19 -8.50
N LYS A 95 -16.12 -0.75 -9.10
CA LYS A 95 -16.39 -0.72 -10.55
C LYS A 95 -17.67 0.07 -10.81
N PHE A 96 -17.70 0.80 -11.91
CA PHE A 96 -18.92 1.47 -12.37
C PHE A 96 -18.96 1.59 -13.88
N LYS A 97 -20.14 1.82 -14.43
CA LYS A 97 -20.33 2.15 -15.85
C LYS A 97 -20.45 3.65 -16.00
N ASP A 98 -19.68 4.24 -16.90
CA ASP A 98 -19.83 5.64 -17.26
C ASP A 98 -21.09 5.85 -18.15
N ARG A 99 -21.37 7.11 -18.50
CA ARG A 99 -22.52 7.47 -19.36
C ARG A 99 -22.48 6.86 -20.77
N HIS A 100 -21.33 6.34 -21.19
CA HIS A 100 -21.10 5.68 -22.48
C HIS A 100 -21.03 4.15 -22.35
N ASN A 101 -21.46 3.60 -21.21
CA ASN A 101 -21.42 2.17 -20.88
C ASN A 101 -20.00 1.56 -20.81
N ARG A 102 -18.96 2.37 -20.67
CA ARG A 102 -17.59 1.88 -20.43
C ARG A 102 -17.45 1.50 -18.96
N ILE A 103 -16.85 0.34 -18.70
CA ILE A 103 -16.57 -0.10 -17.34
C ILE A 103 -15.28 0.59 -16.89
N MET A 104 -15.38 1.29 -15.78
CA MET A 104 -14.28 1.99 -15.16
C MET A 104 -14.06 1.46 -13.74
N VAL A 105 -12.83 1.59 -13.28
CA VAL A 105 -12.39 1.18 -11.95
C VAL A 105 -11.86 2.41 -11.22
N PHE A 106 -12.25 2.59 -9.94
CA PHE A 106 -11.49 3.47 -9.06
C PHE A 106 -10.26 2.73 -8.56
N GLY A 107 -9.07 3.22 -8.89
CA GLY A 107 -7.80 2.55 -8.66
C GLY A 107 -7.54 2.27 -7.17
N PRO A 108 -7.45 0.99 -6.73
CA PRO A 108 -6.94 0.63 -5.40
C PRO A 108 -5.41 0.72 -5.30
N THR A 109 -4.75 0.76 -6.46
CA THR A 109 -3.30 0.86 -6.73
C THR A 109 -3.10 1.15 -8.23
N HIS A 110 -1.86 1.23 -8.72
CA HIS A 110 -1.55 1.73 -10.06
C HIS A 110 -0.48 0.93 -10.84
N GLU A 111 -0.22 -0.34 -10.52
CA GLU A 111 0.77 -1.15 -11.27
C GLU A 111 0.45 -1.21 -12.77
N GLU A 112 -0.82 -1.37 -13.15
CA GLU A 112 -1.25 -1.44 -14.55
C GLU A 112 -1.07 -0.09 -15.26
N VAL A 113 -1.47 1.00 -14.60
CA VAL A 113 -1.44 2.35 -15.18
C VAL A 113 0.00 2.83 -15.36
N ILE A 114 0.87 2.61 -14.38
CA ILE A 114 2.27 3.01 -14.47
C ILE A 114 3.03 2.15 -15.48
N THR A 115 2.67 0.86 -15.60
CA THR A 115 3.24 -0.03 -16.61
C THR A 115 2.81 0.38 -18.02
N ASP A 116 1.55 0.79 -18.20
CA ASP A 116 1.08 1.35 -19.49
C ASP A 116 1.83 2.63 -19.87
N LEU A 117 2.07 3.53 -18.90
CA LEU A 117 2.89 4.71 -19.14
C LEU A 117 4.33 4.34 -19.50
N ALA A 118 4.94 3.44 -18.74
CA ALA A 118 6.32 3.01 -18.92
C ALA A 118 6.53 2.31 -20.27
N ARG A 119 5.66 1.37 -20.66
CA ARG A 119 5.77 0.66 -21.95
C ARG A 119 5.67 1.60 -23.15
N ASN A 120 4.98 2.73 -23.01
CA ASN A 120 4.83 3.73 -24.06
C ASN A 120 6.01 4.71 -24.18
N HIS A 121 6.77 4.95 -23.11
CA HIS A 121 7.80 6.00 -23.08
C HIS A 121 9.24 5.54 -22.76
N ILE A 122 9.41 4.38 -22.13
CA ILE A 122 10.73 3.79 -21.88
C ILE A 122 11.04 2.84 -23.03
N LYS A 123 11.89 3.30 -23.96
CA LYS A 123 12.24 2.56 -25.20
C LYS A 123 13.70 2.12 -25.25
N SER A 124 14.53 2.57 -24.31
CA SER A 124 15.95 2.23 -24.26
C SER A 124 16.40 1.94 -22.83
N TYR A 125 17.29 0.96 -22.67
CA TYR A 125 17.96 0.67 -21.40
C TYR A 125 18.70 1.87 -20.81
N ARG A 126 19.06 2.87 -21.63
CA ARG A 126 19.72 4.10 -21.19
C ARG A 126 18.82 5.02 -20.35
N GLN A 127 17.51 4.81 -20.41
CA GLN A 127 16.52 5.50 -19.58
C GLN A 127 16.34 4.82 -18.21
N LEU A 128 16.99 3.67 -17.97
CA LEU A 128 16.90 2.90 -16.74
C LEU A 128 18.19 3.03 -15.90
N PRO A 129 18.10 2.96 -14.56
CA PRO A 129 16.87 2.78 -13.78
C PRO A 129 16.08 4.08 -13.60
N ILE A 130 14.77 3.96 -13.41
CA ILE A 130 13.90 5.09 -13.05
C ILE A 130 12.91 4.66 -11.96
N THR A 131 12.66 5.53 -10.98
CA THR A 131 11.65 5.31 -9.95
C THR A 131 10.64 6.44 -10.00
N LEU A 132 9.38 6.10 -10.22
CA LEU A 132 8.27 7.05 -10.30
C LEU A 132 7.35 6.82 -9.11
N TYR A 133 6.88 7.90 -8.47
CA TYR A 133 5.97 7.79 -7.33
C TYR A 133 4.87 8.84 -7.38
N GLN A 134 3.81 8.62 -6.60
CA GLN A 134 2.75 9.61 -6.39
C GLN A 134 2.26 9.55 -4.95
N ILE A 135 1.62 10.63 -4.50
CA ILE A 135 0.83 10.65 -3.25
C ILE A 135 -0.62 10.95 -3.65
N GLN A 136 -1.49 9.95 -3.61
CA GLN A 136 -2.79 10.04 -4.26
C GLN A 136 -3.85 9.15 -3.59
N THR A 137 -5.12 9.57 -3.70
CA THR A 137 -6.29 8.89 -3.11
C THR A 137 -6.66 7.59 -3.83
N LYS A 138 -6.65 6.50 -3.06
CA LYS A 138 -7.01 5.15 -3.47
C LYS A 138 -8.38 4.76 -2.96
N PHE A 139 -8.97 3.77 -3.64
CA PHE A 139 -10.28 3.25 -3.32
C PHE A 139 -10.24 1.72 -3.25
N ARG A 140 -10.67 1.15 -2.13
CA ARG A 140 -10.86 -0.30 -1.95
C ARG A 140 -12.23 -0.53 -1.34
N ASP A 141 -13.00 -1.49 -1.85
CA ASP A 141 -14.31 -1.79 -1.29
C ASP A 141 -14.21 -2.68 -0.04
N GLU A 142 -13.53 -2.15 0.98
CA GLU A 142 -13.30 -2.87 2.23
C GLU A 142 -14.64 -3.28 2.87
N VAL A 143 -14.81 -4.59 3.03
CA VAL A 143 -16.04 -5.23 3.55
C VAL A 143 -16.35 -4.74 4.97
N ARG A 144 -15.31 -4.52 5.79
CA ARG A 144 -15.47 -4.06 7.18
C ARG A 144 -14.52 -2.91 7.52
N PRO A 145 -14.84 -1.66 7.10
CA PRO A 145 -14.04 -0.51 7.45
C PRO A 145 -14.07 -0.27 8.96
N ARG A 146 -12.90 -0.19 9.58
CA ARG A 146 -12.75 -0.08 11.05
C ARG A 146 -11.56 0.78 11.43
N PHE A 147 -11.50 1.17 12.70
CA PHE A 147 -10.37 1.92 13.26
C PHE A 147 -10.07 3.28 12.61
N GLY A 148 -11.11 3.95 12.08
CA GLY A 148 -10.98 5.30 11.54
C GLY A 148 -10.26 5.31 10.20
N VAL A 149 -9.20 6.12 10.09
CA VAL A 149 -8.38 6.27 8.89
C VAL A 149 -7.38 5.12 8.67
N VAL A 150 -7.27 4.19 9.62
CA VAL A 150 -6.34 3.06 9.53
C VAL A 150 -6.83 2.03 8.51
N ARG A 151 -8.14 1.71 8.53
CA ARG A 151 -8.77 0.75 7.60
C ARG A 151 -10.06 1.32 7.04
N SER A 152 -9.94 2.01 5.90
CA SER A 152 -11.01 2.75 5.24
C SER A 152 -11.18 2.30 3.77
N ARG A 153 -12.28 2.75 3.14
CA ARG A 153 -12.56 2.48 1.72
C ARG A 153 -11.89 3.50 0.82
N GLU A 154 -11.78 4.73 1.30
CA GLU A 154 -11.05 5.83 0.67
C GLU A 154 -9.88 6.22 1.57
N PHE A 155 -8.65 6.19 1.04
CA PHE A 155 -7.44 6.51 1.79
C PHE A 155 -6.36 7.10 0.89
N ILE A 156 -5.40 7.79 1.50
CA ILE A 156 -4.27 8.38 0.80
C ILE A 156 -3.09 7.43 0.89
N MET A 157 -2.47 7.17 -0.24
CA MET A 157 -1.31 6.30 -0.33
C MET A 157 -0.20 7.01 -1.09
N LYS A 158 1.02 6.86 -0.59
CA LYS A 158 2.21 7.02 -1.43
C LYS A 158 2.53 5.67 -2.04
N ASP A 159 2.47 5.57 -3.35
CA ASP A 159 2.84 4.38 -4.14
C ASP A 159 3.98 4.75 -5.09
N ALA A 160 4.97 3.84 -5.21
CA ALA A 160 6.20 4.05 -5.97
C ALA A 160 6.54 2.79 -6.76
N TYR A 161 7.00 2.98 -7.99
CA TYR A 161 7.26 1.91 -8.95
C TYR A 161 8.63 2.16 -9.59
N SER A 162 9.54 1.20 -9.47
CA SER A 162 10.83 1.24 -10.16
C SER A 162 10.80 0.38 -11.41
N PHE A 163 11.48 0.87 -12.45
CA PHE A 163 11.76 0.13 -13.66
C PHE A 163 13.27 0.01 -13.77
N ASP A 164 13.73 -1.23 -13.89
CA ASP A 164 15.14 -1.59 -13.85
C ASP A 164 15.47 -2.52 -15.02
N ARG A 165 16.73 -2.47 -15.48
CA ARG A 165 17.18 -3.28 -16.63
C ARG A 165 17.25 -4.77 -16.29
N ASP A 166 17.63 -5.08 -15.06
CA ASP A 166 17.93 -6.42 -14.58
C ASP A 166 17.70 -6.49 -13.05
N ALA A 167 17.80 -7.71 -12.50
CA ALA A 167 17.60 -7.97 -11.08
C ALA A 167 18.59 -7.22 -10.18
N ALA A 168 19.84 -7.04 -10.62
CA ALA A 168 20.83 -6.29 -9.84
C ALA A 168 20.50 -4.78 -9.77
N GLY A 169 19.87 -4.23 -10.81
CA GLY A 169 19.26 -2.90 -10.79
C GLY A 169 18.10 -2.83 -9.80
N LEU A 170 17.18 -3.81 -9.87
CA LEU A 170 16.05 -3.92 -8.96
C LEU A 170 16.50 -3.96 -7.50
N ASP A 171 17.52 -4.75 -7.15
CA ASP A 171 18.05 -4.82 -5.77
C ASP A 171 18.54 -3.46 -5.26
N LYS A 172 19.16 -2.65 -6.14
CA LYS A 172 19.59 -1.29 -5.79
C LYS A 172 18.41 -0.36 -5.59
N SER A 173 17.41 -0.43 -6.48
CA SER A 173 16.18 0.36 -6.39
C SER A 173 15.38 -0.01 -5.12
N TYR A 174 15.28 -1.30 -4.82
CA TYR A 174 14.66 -1.82 -3.60
C TYR A 174 15.36 -1.31 -2.34
N LYS A 175 16.69 -1.42 -2.27
CA LYS A 175 17.48 -0.92 -1.15
C LYS A 175 17.31 0.59 -0.93
N LYS A 176 17.27 1.37 -2.01
CA LYS A 176 16.97 2.82 -1.91
C LYS A 176 15.61 3.07 -1.28
N MET A 177 14.58 2.32 -1.66
CA MET A 177 13.25 2.45 -1.10
C MET A 177 13.23 2.04 0.38
N TYR A 178 13.84 0.91 0.74
CA TYR A 178 13.98 0.47 2.12
C TYR A 178 14.57 1.58 3.01
N GLU A 179 15.70 2.16 2.61
CA GLU A 179 16.36 3.24 3.33
C GLU A 179 15.51 4.53 3.38
N ALA A 180 14.72 4.83 2.33
CA ALA A 180 13.77 5.95 2.36
C ALA A 180 12.66 5.70 3.40
N TYR A 181 12.08 4.51 3.44
CA TYR A 181 11.03 4.17 4.40
C TYR A 181 11.53 4.26 5.84
N GLU A 182 12.71 3.70 6.14
CA GLU A 182 13.34 3.84 7.46
C GLU A 182 13.48 5.31 7.87
N ALA A 183 13.96 6.16 6.95
CA ALA A 183 14.11 7.59 7.20
C ALA A 183 12.76 8.29 7.40
N ILE A 184 11.74 7.97 6.60
CA ILE A 184 10.39 8.52 6.70
C ILE A 184 9.79 8.22 8.07
N PHE A 185 9.77 6.95 8.49
CA PHE A 185 9.19 6.55 9.78
C PHE A 185 9.94 7.18 10.95
N LYS A 186 11.28 7.18 10.90
CA LYS A 186 12.11 7.86 11.90
C LYS A 186 11.81 9.35 12.01
N ARG A 187 11.66 10.06 10.88
CA ARG A 187 11.34 11.50 10.84
C ARG A 187 9.92 11.80 11.28
N CYS A 188 8.99 10.86 11.11
CA CYS A 188 7.65 10.91 11.69
C CYS A 188 7.63 10.59 13.19
N GLY A 189 8.77 10.24 13.80
CA GLY A 189 8.87 9.88 15.22
C GLY A 189 8.28 8.50 15.54
N LEU A 190 8.19 7.62 14.54
CA LEU A 190 7.64 6.27 14.67
C LEU A 190 8.75 5.24 14.73
N ASN A 191 8.63 4.28 15.65
CA ASN A 191 9.51 3.12 15.70
C ASN A 191 8.91 1.99 14.84
N ALA A 192 9.14 2.08 13.53
CA ALA A 192 8.72 1.06 12.58
C ALA A 192 9.78 -0.03 12.45
N ILE A 193 9.35 -1.29 12.51
CA ILE A 193 10.19 -2.47 12.37
C ILE A 193 9.97 -3.02 10.96
N PRO A 194 11.02 -3.12 10.12
CA PRO A 194 10.93 -3.86 8.87
C PRO A 194 10.82 -5.35 9.17
N VAL A 195 9.79 -6.00 8.63
CA VAL A 195 9.54 -7.44 8.78
C VAL A 195 9.45 -8.08 7.40
N GLU A 196 10.00 -9.28 7.25
CA GLU A 196 9.76 -10.06 6.04
C GLU A 196 8.27 -10.40 5.94
N ALA A 197 7.71 -10.29 4.73
CA ALA A 197 6.28 -10.44 4.48
C ALA A 197 6.00 -11.29 3.23
N ASP A 198 4.74 -11.73 3.09
CA ASP A 198 4.27 -12.37 1.87
C ASP A 198 4.09 -11.32 0.76
N SER A 199 4.45 -11.66 -0.47
CA SER A 199 4.26 -10.78 -1.63
C SER A 199 2.78 -10.73 -2.06
N GLY A 200 1.98 -11.71 -1.65
CA GLY A 200 0.52 -11.75 -1.84
C GLY A 200 0.09 -11.58 -3.30
N VAL A 201 -1.04 -10.90 -3.51
CA VAL A 201 -1.64 -10.66 -4.84
C VAL A 201 -0.88 -9.66 -5.70
N MET A 202 0.13 -8.98 -5.14
CA MET A 202 1.00 -8.09 -5.89
C MET A 202 2.09 -8.86 -6.65
N GLY A 203 2.39 -10.10 -6.22
CA GLY A 203 3.46 -10.93 -6.79
C GLY A 203 4.86 -10.46 -6.42
N GLY A 204 5.87 -11.27 -6.77
CA GLY A 204 7.30 -11.00 -6.48
C GLY A 204 7.90 -11.94 -5.43
N ASP A 205 9.23 -11.93 -5.32
CA ASP A 205 9.99 -12.88 -4.49
C ASP A 205 10.46 -12.30 -3.15
N VAL A 206 10.55 -10.97 -3.03
CA VAL A 206 11.08 -10.27 -1.84
C VAL A 206 10.10 -9.18 -1.41
N SER A 207 9.60 -9.27 -0.18
CA SER A 207 8.66 -8.31 0.40
C SER A 207 9.05 -7.98 1.84
N HIS A 208 9.01 -6.69 2.17
CA HIS A 208 9.19 -6.19 3.53
C HIS A 208 8.03 -5.26 3.88
N GLU A 209 7.44 -5.48 5.04
CA GLU A 209 6.45 -4.59 5.64
C GLU A 209 7.09 -3.78 6.76
N PHE A 210 6.79 -2.48 6.82
CA PHE A 210 7.23 -1.62 7.91
C PHE A 210 6.12 -1.49 8.94
N MET A 211 6.28 -2.18 10.07
CA MET A 211 5.24 -2.34 11.09
C MET A 211 5.53 -1.46 12.31
N VAL A 212 4.55 -0.63 12.70
CA VAL A 212 4.61 0.12 13.97
C VAL A 212 3.91 -0.70 15.05
N LEU A 213 4.63 -1.03 16.12
CA LEU A 213 4.08 -1.82 17.22
C LEU A 213 2.95 -1.08 17.93
N ALA A 214 1.78 -1.71 17.98
CA ALA A 214 0.63 -1.22 18.73
C ALA A 214 -0.21 -2.40 19.21
N GLU A 215 -0.77 -2.31 20.42
CA GLU A 215 -1.68 -3.34 20.96
C GLU A 215 -2.94 -3.50 20.09
N SER A 216 -3.33 -2.44 19.37
CA SER A 216 -4.46 -2.45 18.43
C SER A 216 -4.08 -2.86 17.00
N GLY A 217 -2.86 -3.36 16.77
CA GLY A 217 -2.43 -3.82 15.45
C GLY A 217 -3.24 -5.02 14.97
N GLU A 218 -3.56 -5.05 13.68
CA GLU A 218 -4.29 -6.18 13.07
C GLU A 218 -3.37 -7.34 12.71
N ASP A 219 -2.08 -7.06 12.48
CA ASP A 219 -1.07 -8.04 12.12
C ASP A 219 -0.28 -8.53 13.34
N LEU A 220 0.00 -9.83 13.34
CA LEU A 220 0.86 -10.47 14.32
C LEU A 220 2.22 -10.74 13.68
N LEU A 221 3.28 -10.43 14.42
CA LEU A 221 4.65 -10.64 13.99
C LEU A 221 5.43 -11.47 15.00
N ALA A 222 6.31 -12.31 14.49
CA ALA A 222 7.33 -12.98 15.27
C ALA A 222 8.58 -12.08 15.29
N HIS A 223 9.00 -11.64 16.47
CA HIS A 223 10.20 -10.82 16.64
C HIS A 223 11.14 -11.44 17.67
N CYS A 224 12.38 -11.68 17.26
CA CYS A 224 13.43 -12.19 18.13
C CYS A 224 14.30 -11.02 18.63
N ALA A 225 14.12 -10.64 19.89
CA ALA A 225 14.88 -9.56 20.51
C ALA A 225 16.41 -9.81 20.57
N SER A 226 16.85 -11.08 20.47
CA SER A 226 18.28 -11.43 20.57
C SER A 226 19.04 -11.32 19.25
N CYS A 227 18.41 -11.59 18.11
CA CYS A 227 19.06 -11.59 16.79
C CYS A 227 18.43 -10.62 15.78
N GLY A 228 17.35 -9.93 16.14
CA GLY A 228 16.67 -8.97 15.27
C GLY A 228 15.81 -9.59 14.17
N TYR A 229 15.66 -10.92 14.12
CA TYR A 229 14.76 -11.58 13.19
C TYR A 229 13.32 -11.09 13.40
N ALA A 230 12.67 -10.62 12.34
CA ALA A 230 11.29 -10.15 12.37
C ALA A 230 10.57 -10.59 11.10
N ALA A 231 9.45 -11.30 11.25
CA ALA A 231 8.64 -11.77 10.13
C ALA A 231 7.16 -11.73 10.48
N SER A 232 6.32 -11.51 9.47
CA SER A 232 4.88 -11.75 9.59
C SER A 232 4.61 -13.19 10.01
N MET A 233 3.64 -13.41 10.90
CA MET A 233 3.24 -14.76 11.33
C MET A 233 2.83 -15.67 10.16
N ALA A 234 2.43 -15.10 9.02
CA ALA A 234 2.10 -15.85 7.81
C ALA A 234 3.32 -16.61 7.23
N ILE A 235 4.53 -16.09 7.41
CA ILE A 235 5.76 -16.64 6.82
C ILE A 235 6.84 -16.99 7.86
N ALA A 236 6.59 -16.74 9.14
CA ALA A 236 7.56 -16.97 10.21
C ALA A 236 8.03 -18.44 10.24
N MET A 237 9.33 -18.66 10.09
CA MET A 237 9.89 -20.00 10.08
C MET A 237 9.92 -20.60 11.49
N VAL A 238 9.42 -21.83 11.63
CA VAL A 238 9.54 -22.64 12.85
C VAL A 238 10.53 -23.76 12.59
N LYS A 239 11.62 -23.80 13.35
CA LYS A 239 12.63 -24.87 13.24
C LYS A 239 12.27 -26.04 14.17
N GLY A 240 11.89 -27.18 13.61
CA GLY A 240 11.68 -28.42 14.36
C GLY A 240 11.27 -29.60 13.48
N GLU A 241 11.89 -30.77 13.68
CA GLU A 241 11.45 -32.03 13.07
C GLU A 241 10.21 -32.56 13.83
N GLY A 242 9.15 -32.93 13.10
CA GLY A 242 7.99 -33.63 13.68
C GLY A 242 6.83 -32.77 14.22
N LEU A 243 6.80 -31.46 13.94
CA LEU A 243 5.67 -30.60 14.32
C LEU A 243 4.43 -30.89 13.43
N LYS A 244 3.48 -31.67 13.96
CA LYS A 244 2.10 -31.68 13.43
C LYS A 244 1.40 -30.42 13.92
N VAL A 245 1.28 -29.42 13.05
CA VAL A 245 0.48 -28.22 13.30
C VAL A 245 -0.99 -28.64 13.46
N LYS A 246 -1.47 -28.73 14.70
CA LYS A 246 -2.91 -28.82 15.00
C LYS A 246 -3.44 -27.40 15.19
N GLY A 247 -3.96 -26.84 14.12
CA GLY A 247 -4.65 -25.55 14.14
C GLY A 247 -5.15 -25.22 12.74
N GLU A 248 -6.43 -24.88 12.62
CA GLU A 248 -7.04 -24.36 11.40
C GLU A 248 -6.49 -22.95 11.13
N GLY A 249 -5.25 -22.86 10.67
CA GLY A 249 -4.83 -21.70 9.90
C GLY A 249 -5.66 -21.70 8.61
N LEU A 250 -6.29 -20.56 8.30
CA LEU A 250 -6.95 -20.31 7.02
C LEU A 250 -5.96 -20.50 5.87
N ARG A 251 -5.78 -21.75 5.45
CA ARG A 251 -5.18 -22.10 4.17
C ARG A 251 -6.24 -21.82 3.13
N VAL A 252 -6.03 -20.80 2.31
CA VAL A 252 -6.66 -20.75 0.99
C VAL A 252 -6.21 -22.02 0.27
N LYS A 253 -7.13 -22.97 0.08
CA LYS A 253 -6.89 -24.15 -0.76
C LYS A 253 -6.71 -23.67 -2.18
N GLY A 254 -5.47 -23.69 -2.65
CA GLY A 254 -5.10 -23.43 -4.03
C GLY A 254 -3.63 -23.72 -4.22
N GLU A 255 -3.27 -25.00 -4.35
CA GLU A 255 -2.01 -25.32 -5.02
C GLU A 255 -2.11 -24.80 -6.45
N VAL A 256 -1.50 -23.64 -6.73
CA VAL A 256 -1.20 -23.28 -8.11
C VAL A 256 -0.11 -24.25 -8.55
N LYS A 257 -0.50 -25.35 -9.21
CA LYS A 257 0.44 -26.17 -9.97
C LYS A 257 1.06 -25.26 -11.01
N ARG A 258 2.28 -24.79 -10.75
CA ARG A 258 3.13 -24.19 -11.78
C ARG A 258 3.48 -25.32 -12.74
N GLU A 259 2.87 -25.30 -13.92
CA GLU A 259 3.30 -26.18 -14.99
C GLU A 259 4.78 -25.89 -15.31
N PRO A 260 5.60 -26.90 -15.63
CA PRO A 260 6.97 -26.68 -16.01
C PRO A 260 7.04 -25.74 -17.21
N LEU A 261 7.94 -24.76 -17.15
CA LEU A 261 8.19 -23.80 -18.21
C LEU A 261 8.38 -24.55 -19.53
N LYS A 262 7.54 -24.23 -20.52
CA LYS A 262 7.71 -24.70 -21.90
C LYS A 262 8.43 -23.62 -22.69
N GLU A 263 9.46 -24.04 -23.42
CA GLU A 263 10.06 -23.23 -24.46
C GLU A 263 9.00 -23.00 -25.55
N VAL A 264 8.72 -21.74 -25.86
CA VAL A 264 7.81 -21.35 -26.93
C VAL A 264 8.65 -20.68 -28.00
N ASP A 265 8.71 -21.32 -29.16
CA ASP A 265 9.42 -20.81 -30.33
C ASP A 265 8.76 -19.48 -30.76
N THR A 266 9.53 -18.41 -30.90
CA THR A 266 9.05 -17.07 -31.30
C THR A 266 9.30 -16.84 -32.79
N PRO A 267 8.31 -17.08 -33.69
CA PRO A 267 8.52 -16.92 -35.11
C PRO A 267 8.52 -15.44 -35.48
N GLY A 268 9.56 -14.97 -36.16
CA GLY A 268 9.63 -13.61 -36.73
C GLY A 268 10.60 -12.64 -36.05
N VAL A 269 11.49 -13.11 -35.18
CA VAL A 269 12.62 -12.32 -34.67
C VAL A 269 13.91 -12.76 -35.37
N THR A 270 14.23 -12.08 -36.48
CA THR A 270 15.59 -11.98 -37.05
C THR A 270 16.00 -10.53 -37.06
#